data_AF-A0A2P9F1V2-F1
#
_entry.id   AF-A0A2P9F1V2-F1
#
_cell.length_a   1.000
_cell.length_b   1.000
_cell.length_c   1.000
_cell.angle_alpha   90.00
_cell.angle_beta   90.00
_cell.angle_gamma   90.00
#
_symmetry.space_group_name_H-M   'P 1'
#
loop_
_entity.id
_entity.type
_entity.pdbx_description
1 polymer ?
#
loop_
_entity_poly.entity_id
_entity_poly.type
_entity_poly.pdbx_seq_one_letter_code
_entity_poly.pdbx_strand_id
1 'polypeptide(L)'
;MPFAEPVDPAGILTPAAKVEIADRLCARLGLTRADCVAYGDSLSDADLFGSVPISVAVNADQHVAVLATHSYTGQDLWDAYELVRHAR
;
A
#
# COMPACT_ATOMS: atom_id res chain seq x y z
N MET A 1 1.34 13.07 29.44
CA MET A 1 2.04 12.33 28.37
C MET A 1 1.06 11.33 27.78
N PRO A 2 0.97 11.17 26.45
CA PRO A 2 -0.04 10.31 25.80
C PRO A 2 0.22 8.80 25.93
N PHE A 3 1.40 8.39 26.41
CA PHE A 3 1.76 6.99 26.60
C PHE A 3 1.95 6.67 28.08
N ALA A 4 1.42 5.52 28.50
CA ALA A 4 1.57 4.99 29.86
C ALA A 4 2.96 4.37 30.11
N GLU A 5 3.66 3.98 29.05
CA GLU A 5 5.00 3.37 29.08
C GLU A 5 5.86 3.96 27.95
N PRO A 6 7.21 3.90 28.04
CA PRO A 6 8.09 4.30 26.95
C PRO A 6 7.81 3.49 25.67
N VAL A 7 7.74 4.19 24.53
CA VAL A 7 7.64 3.54 23.22
C VAL A 7 8.93 2.79 22.92
N ASP A 8 8.82 1.51 22.55
CA ASP A 8 9.93 0.72 22.03
C ASP A 8 10.22 1.14 20.56
N PRO A 9 11.36 1.81 20.28
CA PRO A 9 11.68 2.23 18.93
C PRO A 9 11.91 1.07 17.96
N ALA A 10 12.27 -0.12 18.46
CA ALA A 10 12.53 -1.29 17.61
C ALA A 10 11.25 -1.84 16.96
N GLY A 11 10.07 -1.52 17.50
CA GLY A 11 8.77 -1.90 16.95
C GLY A 11 8.23 -0.94 15.88
N ILE A 12 8.93 0.17 15.60
CA ILE A 12 8.47 1.17 14.63
C ILE A 12 8.69 0.63 13.20
N LEU A 13 7.60 0.50 12.46
CA LEU A 13 7.63 0.01 11.07
C LEU A 13 8.21 1.07 10.14
N THR A 14 9.03 0.62 9.19
CA THR A 14 9.56 1.43 8.09
C THR A 14 8.68 1.27 6.84
N PRO A 15 8.83 2.13 5.81
CA PRO A 15 8.16 1.92 4.52
C PRO A 15 8.43 0.53 3.92
N ALA A 16 9.69 0.07 3.98
CA ALA A 16 10.09 -1.26 3.49
C ALA A 16 9.35 -2.40 4.21
N ALA A 17 8.98 -2.22 5.48
CA ALA A 17 8.23 -3.22 6.24
C ALA A 17 6.87 -3.55 5.60
N LYS A 18 6.28 -2.65 4.80
CA LYS A 18 5.04 -2.93 4.05
C LYS A 18 5.23 -4.07 3.06
N VAL A 19 6.36 -4.11 2.36
CA VAL A 19 6.69 -5.19 1.41
C VAL A 19 6.92 -6.50 2.16
N GLU A 20 7.67 -6.47 3.25
CA GLU A 20 7.92 -7.66 4.09
C GLU A 20 6.62 -8.25 4.66
N ILE A 21 5.71 -7.39 5.12
CA ILE A 21 4.39 -7.81 5.61
C ILE A 21 3.56 -8.40 4.48
N ALA A 22 3.55 -7.78 3.30
CA ALA A 22 2.86 -8.30 2.13
C ALA A 22 3.37 -9.69 1.71
N ASP A 23 4.69 -9.87 1.63
CA ASP A 23 5.32 -11.17 1.31
C ASP A 23 4.94 -12.25 2.33
N ARG A 24 4.96 -11.92 3.64
CA ARG A 24 4.54 -12.83 4.70
C ARG A 24 3.06 -13.21 4.59
N LEU A 25 2.18 -12.26 4.27
CA LEU A 25 0.75 -12.53 4.09
C LEU A 25 0.50 -13.39 2.85
N CYS A 26 1.18 -13.09 1.74
CA CYS A 26 1.12 -13.89 0.52
C CYS A 26 1.50 -15.35 0.81
N ALA A 27 2.65 -15.59 1.44
CA ALA A 27 3.11 -16.92 1.78
C ALA A 27 2.11 -17.67 2.69
N ARG A 28 1.54 -17.00 3.69
CA ARG A 28 0.54 -17.59 4.60
C ARG A 28 -0.76 -17.97 3.90
N LEU A 29 -1.12 -17.27 2.84
CA LEU A 29 -2.36 -17.46 2.10
C LEU A 29 -2.18 -18.32 0.83
N GLY A 30 -0.96 -18.76 0.52
CA GLY A 30 -0.66 -19.48 -0.72
C GLY A 30 -0.76 -18.59 -1.97
N LEU A 31 -0.56 -17.28 -1.81
CA LEU A 31 -0.61 -16.26 -2.84
C LEU A 31 0.80 -15.76 -3.18
N THR A 32 0.91 -15.00 -4.25
CA THR A 32 2.10 -14.24 -4.63
C THR A 32 1.78 -12.75 -4.70
N ARG A 33 2.80 -11.88 -4.83
CA ARG A 33 2.57 -10.45 -5.09
C ARG A 33 1.85 -10.19 -6.42
N ALA A 34 1.94 -11.12 -7.37
CA ALA A 34 1.14 -11.07 -8.59
C ALA A 34 -0.36 -11.26 -8.31
N ASP A 35 -0.73 -11.76 -7.13
CA ASP A 35 -2.10 -11.92 -6.64
C ASP A 35 -2.60 -10.74 -5.79
N CYS A 36 -1.77 -9.71 -5.60
CA CYS A 36 -2.13 -8.52 -4.85
C CYS A 36 -2.46 -7.29 -5.71
N VAL A 37 -3.16 -6.35 -5.09
CA VAL A 37 -3.33 -4.96 -5.56
C VAL A 37 -2.98 -4.06 -4.38
N ALA A 38 -2.17 -3.03 -4.61
CA ALA A 38 -1.81 -2.05 -3.56
C ALA A 38 -2.64 -0.78 -3.68
N TYR A 39 -3.14 -0.27 -2.57
CA TYR A 39 -3.79 1.04 -2.47
C TYR A 39 -3.04 1.86 -1.41
N GLY A 40 -2.67 3.09 -1.71
CA GLY A 40 -1.93 3.97 -0.80
C GLY A 40 -1.98 5.42 -1.23
N ASP A 41 -1.57 6.34 -0.37
CA ASP A 41 -1.71 7.80 -0.57
C ASP A 41 -0.38 8.55 -0.41
N SER A 42 0.66 7.88 0.08
CA SER A 42 1.86 8.53 0.57
C SER A 42 3.14 7.96 -0.05
N LEU A 43 4.24 8.71 0.09
CA LEU A 43 5.57 8.23 -0.33
C LEU A 43 5.99 6.95 0.42
N SER A 44 5.44 6.70 1.60
CA SER A 44 5.72 5.46 2.36
C SER A 44 5.13 4.21 1.69
N ASP A 45 4.32 4.35 0.65
CA ASP A 45 3.77 3.26 -0.16
C ASP A 45 4.57 2.98 -1.43
N ALA A 46 5.59 3.80 -1.74
CA ALA A 46 6.35 3.72 -2.99
C ALA A 46 6.96 2.34 -3.24
N ASP A 47 7.63 1.76 -2.24
CA ASP A 47 8.22 0.43 -2.34
C ASP A 47 7.14 -0.64 -2.58
N LEU A 48 5.98 -0.50 -1.94
CA LEU A 48 4.86 -1.42 -2.12
C LEU A 48 4.25 -1.29 -3.53
N PHE A 49 4.09 -0.08 -4.05
CA PHE A 49 3.60 0.17 -5.41
C PHE A 49 4.48 -0.49 -6.47
N GLY A 50 5.80 -0.39 -6.34
CA GLY A 50 6.74 -1.05 -7.25
C GLY A 50 6.83 -2.56 -7.09
N SER A 51 6.26 -3.12 -6.00
CA SER A 51 6.36 -4.55 -5.69
C SER A 51 5.21 -5.39 -6.24
N VAL A 52 4.10 -4.79 -6.68
CA VAL A 52 2.89 -5.45 -7.18
C VAL A 52 2.58 -5.03 -8.62
N PRO A 53 1.87 -5.86 -9.42
CA PRO A 53 1.57 -5.52 -10.81
C PRO A 53 0.52 -4.41 -10.95
N ILE A 54 -0.35 -4.23 -9.95
CA ILE A 54 -1.42 -3.23 -9.95
C ILE A 54 -1.38 -2.48 -8.62
N SER A 55 -1.26 -1.16 -8.71
CA SER A 55 -1.26 -0.23 -7.59
C SER A 55 -2.08 1.02 -7.89
N VAL A 56 -2.74 1.57 -6.87
CA VAL A 56 -3.60 2.76 -6.96
C VAL A 56 -3.15 3.79 -5.93
N ALA A 57 -2.72 4.95 -6.42
CA ALA A 57 -2.49 6.13 -5.61
C ALA A 57 -3.83 6.85 -5.34
N VAL A 58 -4.30 6.81 -4.08
CA VAL A 58 -5.60 7.33 -3.65
C VAL A 58 -5.41 8.70 -3.01
N ASN A 59 -5.95 9.75 -3.60
CA ASN A 59 -5.84 11.15 -3.13
C ASN A 59 -4.40 11.60 -2.86
N ALA A 60 -3.43 10.95 -3.51
CA ALA A 60 -2.01 11.22 -3.33
C ALA A 60 -1.59 12.50 -4.08
N ASP A 61 -0.49 13.11 -3.65
CA ASP A 61 0.11 14.20 -4.41
C ASP A 61 0.69 13.70 -5.75
N GLN A 62 1.07 14.64 -6.63
CA GLN A 62 1.60 14.31 -7.95
C GLN A 62 2.89 13.47 -7.89
N HIS A 63 3.73 13.64 -6.86
CA HIS A 63 4.99 12.90 -6.73
C HIS A 63 4.74 11.43 -6.40
N VAL A 64 3.69 11.14 -5.64
CA VAL A 64 3.28 9.78 -5.29
C VAL A 64 2.43 9.16 -6.40
N ALA A 65 1.54 9.93 -7.03
CA ALA A 65 0.66 9.45 -8.08
C ALA A 65 1.42 8.83 -9.27
N VAL A 66 2.57 9.39 -9.64
CA VAL A 66 3.43 8.87 -10.73
C VAL A 66 4.13 7.55 -10.40
N LEU A 67 4.12 7.12 -9.13
CA LEU A 67 4.72 5.85 -8.69
C LEU A 67 3.75 4.67 -8.76
N ALA A 68 2.44 4.95 -8.79
CA ALA A 68 1.40 3.93 -8.89
C ALA A 68 1.00 3.68 -10.35
N THR A 69 0.47 2.49 -10.63
CA THR A 69 -0.05 2.17 -11.98
C THR A 69 -1.33 2.94 -12.32
N HIS A 70 -2.09 3.35 -11.30
CA HIS A 70 -3.33 4.10 -11.41
C HIS A 70 -3.37 5.17 -10.33
N SER A 71 -4.13 6.24 -10.56
CA SER A 71 -4.39 7.29 -9.58
C SER A 71 -5.90 7.53 -9.48
N TYR A 72 -6.39 7.75 -8.27
CA TYR A 72 -7.78 8.07 -8.01
C TYR A 72 -7.87 9.29 -7.08
N THR A 73 -8.72 10.25 -7.43
CA THR A 73 -9.05 11.40 -6.58
C THR A 73 -10.56 11.44 -6.36
N GLY A 74 -10.99 11.35 -5.11
CA GLY A 74 -12.40 11.32 -4.76
C GLY A 74 -12.65 11.03 -3.29
N GLN A 75 -13.92 10.85 -2.95
CA GLN A 75 -14.37 10.70 -1.55
C GLN A 75 -14.88 9.29 -1.23
N ASP A 76 -14.86 8.39 -2.22
CA ASP A 76 -15.32 7.01 -2.06
C ASP A 76 -14.19 6.02 -2.38
N LEU A 77 -13.87 5.14 -1.44
CA LEU A 77 -12.90 4.05 -1.64
C LEU A 77 -13.48 2.92 -2.48
N TRP A 78 -14.79 2.83 -2.61
CA TRP A 78 -15.45 1.90 -3.51
C TRP A 78 -15.10 2.22 -4.95
N ASP A 79 -15.21 3.48 -5.37
CA ASP A 79 -14.81 3.93 -6.71
C ASP A 79 -13.31 3.64 -6.97
N ALA A 80 -12.45 3.85 -5.96
CA ALA A 80 -11.03 3.51 -6.05
C ALA A 80 -10.81 2.01 -6.29
N TYR A 81 -11.56 1.15 -5.58
CA TYR A 81 -11.52 -0.30 -5.76
C TYR A 81 -12.05 -0.72 -7.14
N GLU A 82 -13.17 -0.13 -7.57
CA GLU A 82 -13.79 -0.43 -8.86
C GLU A 82 -12.92 -0.08 -10.05
N LEU A 83 -12.04 0.91 -9.91
CA LEU A 83 -11.07 1.30 -10.93
C LEU A 83 -10.23 0.13 -11.47
N VAL A 84 -9.88 -0.83 -10.60
CA VAL A 84 -8.94 -1.90 -10.96
C VAL A 84 -9.46 -3.32 -10.69
N ARG A 85 -10.68 -3.48 -10.14
CA ARG A 85 -11.26 -4.81 -9.83
C ARG A 85 -11.41 -5.74 -11.03
N HIS A 86 -11.45 -5.19 -12.24
CA HIS A 86 -11.58 -5.94 -13.50
C HIS A 86 -10.27 -6.06 -14.28
N ALA A 87 -9.17 -5.51 -13.77
CA ALA A 87 -7.85 -5.60 -14.39
C ALA A 87 -7.12 -6.93 -14.08
N ARG A 88 -7.80 -7.85 -13.39
CA ARG A 88 -7.35 -9.22 -13.08
C ARG A 88 -8.08 -10.25 -13.91
#